data_AF-A0AA88RHW5-F1
#
_entry.id   AF-A0AA88RHW5-F1
#
_cell.length_a   1.000
_cell.length_b   1.000
_cell.length_c   1.000
_cell.angle_alpha   90.00
_cell.angle_beta   90.00
_cell.angle_gamma   90.00
#
_symmetry.space_group_name_H-M   'P 1'
#
loop_
_entity.id
_entity.type
_entity.pdbx_description
1 polymer ?
#
loop_
_entity_poly.entity_id
_entity_poly.type
_entity_poly.pdbx_seq_one_letter_code
_entity_poly.pdbx_strand_id
1 'polypeptide(L)'
;MNHEVVKVILECKKDIWKNQELFELVEEYFENSLQTLDFCVALEKCLKRARDSQLLILFEEEDGVEENRYTRTLEELRNFKAAGDPFTEDFFQIFQSVYMQHMLMLEKLQIRKSKLDKKLKSVHAWRKLSSVIFVATFAAVLICSVVAAAMAAPPIAAALAAASSVPRGSMGKWIDSLFKNYETAVRAQKERHFYLY
;
A
#
# COMPACT_ATOMS: atom_id res chain seq x y z
N MET A 1 21.04 12.47 -15.24
CA MET A 1 19.87 12.50 -14.35
C MET A 1 18.64 12.16 -15.17
N ASN A 2 17.86 11.16 -14.78
CA ASN A 2 16.78 10.60 -15.60
C ASN A 2 15.57 11.57 -15.63
N HIS A 3 15.11 11.96 -16.82
CA HIS A 3 14.15 13.06 -17.00
C HIS A 3 12.77 12.78 -16.38
N GLU A 4 12.45 11.50 -16.20
CA GLU A 4 11.26 11.02 -15.49
C GLU A 4 11.34 11.25 -13.99
N VAL A 5 12.50 11.02 -13.37
CA VAL A 5 12.73 11.24 -11.94
C VAL A 5 12.54 12.72 -11.60
N VAL A 6 13.04 13.61 -12.46
CA VAL A 6 12.88 15.06 -12.31
C VAL A 6 11.41 15.49 -12.42
N LYS A 7 10.66 14.87 -13.33
CA LYS A 7 9.24 15.14 -13.53
C LYS A 7 8.39 14.70 -12.32
N VAL A 8 8.64 13.50 -11.79
CA VAL A 8 7.97 13.00 -10.58
C VAL A 8 8.29 13.88 -9.37
N ILE A 9 9.56 14.29 -9.20
CA ILE A 9 9.97 15.22 -8.14
C ILE A 9 9.23 16.57 -8.27
N LEU A 10 9.10 17.10 -9.48
CA LEU A 10 8.40 18.36 -9.76
C LEU A 10 6.89 18.27 -9.51
N GLU A 11 6.25 17.16 -9.87
CA GLU A 11 4.82 16.92 -9.60
C GLU A 11 4.56 16.75 -8.09
N CYS A 12 5.43 16.03 -7.37
CA CYS A 12 5.26 15.84 -5.94
C CYS A 12 5.63 17.09 -5.11
N LYS A 13 6.36 18.06 -5.68
CA LYS A 13 6.83 19.29 -5.02
C LYS A 13 5.73 20.08 -4.30
N LYS A 14 4.49 20.11 -4.83
CA LYS A 14 3.38 20.91 -4.26
C LYS A 14 2.74 20.31 -3.01
N ASP A 15 2.69 18.98 -2.93
CA ASP A 15 1.99 18.28 -1.85
C ASP A 15 2.95 17.76 -0.79
N ILE A 16 4.18 17.42 -1.18
CA ILE A 16 5.25 17.04 -0.25
C ILE A 16 5.65 18.23 0.64
N TRP A 17 5.83 19.43 0.07
CA TRP A 17 6.28 20.60 0.85
C TRP A 17 5.26 21.10 1.89
N LYS A 18 3.98 20.71 1.77
CA LYS A 18 2.96 21.06 2.76
C LYS A 18 2.99 20.16 3.98
N ASN A 19 3.62 18.99 3.89
CA ASN A 19 3.69 18.03 4.96
C ASN A 19 5.15 17.71 5.27
N GLN A 20 5.68 18.37 6.30
CA GLN A 20 7.06 18.21 6.77
C GLN A 20 7.44 16.73 6.99
N GLU A 21 6.53 15.92 7.56
CA GLU A 21 6.79 14.48 7.74
C GLU A 21 6.99 13.78 6.38
N LEU A 22 6.19 14.11 5.36
CA LEU A 22 6.30 13.50 4.02
C LEU A 22 7.57 13.96 3.29
N PHE A 23 7.96 15.22 3.47
CA PHE A 23 9.20 15.77 2.91
C PHE A 23 10.43 15.04 3.44
N GLU A 24 10.57 14.91 4.77
CA GLU A 24 11.69 14.20 5.40
C GLU A 24 11.79 12.73 4.94
N LEU A 25 10.65 12.07 4.70
CA LEU A 25 10.62 10.70 4.20
C LEU A 25 11.15 10.57 2.78
N VAL A 26 10.80 11.54 1.93
CA VAL A 26 11.22 11.56 0.52
C VAL A 26 12.70 11.93 0.42
N GLU A 27 13.16 12.85 1.26
CA GLU A 27 14.58 13.16 1.38
C GLU A 27 15.40 11.93 1.81
N GLU A 28 14.97 11.24 2.88
CA GLU A 28 15.59 9.99 3.34
C GLU A 28 15.57 8.89 2.26
N TYR A 29 14.49 8.79 1.47
CA TYR A 29 14.42 7.88 0.33
C TYR A 29 15.47 8.17 -0.73
N PHE A 30 15.66 9.44 -1.09
CA PHE A 30 16.63 9.84 -2.10
C PHE A 30 18.06 9.58 -1.64
N GLU A 31 18.38 9.86 -0.39
CA GLU A 31 19.70 9.53 0.19
C GLU A 31 19.97 8.02 0.17
N ASN A 32 19.00 7.21 0.61
CA ASN A 32 19.13 5.75 0.53
C ASN A 32 19.27 5.25 -0.92
N SER A 33 18.61 5.93 -1.87
CA SER A 33 18.69 5.59 -3.29
C SER A 33 20.07 5.89 -3.88
N LEU A 34 20.72 6.98 -3.45
CA LEU A 34 22.10 7.30 -3.83
C LEU A 34 23.08 6.24 -3.31
N GLN A 35 22.94 5.83 -2.04
CA GLN A 35 23.78 4.76 -1.48
C GLN A 35 23.53 3.41 -2.15
N THR A 36 22.29 3.14 -2.56
CA THR A 36 21.96 1.95 -3.36
C THR A 36 22.65 1.98 -4.73
N LEU A 37 22.79 3.17 -5.33
CA LEU A 37 23.55 3.34 -6.56
C LEU A 37 25.04 3.04 -6.36
N ASP A 38 25.63 3.50 -5.25
CA ASP A 38 27.02 3.18 -4.90
C ASP A 38 27.22 1.67 -4.71
N PHE A 39 26.26 0.99 -4.08
CA PHE A 39 26.23 -0.47 -4.02
C PHE A 39 26.18 -1.11 -5.41
N CYS A 40 25.33 -0.63 -6.32
CA CYS A 40 25.26 -1.15 -7.69
C CYS A 40 26.59 -0.98 -8.43
N VAL A 41 27.31 0.13 -8.22
CA VAL A 41 28.64 0.35 -8.79
C VAL A 41 29.66 -0.63 -8.20
N ALA A 42 29.62 -0.88 -6.90
CA ALA A 42 30.47 -1.87 -6.25
C ALA A 42 30.17 -3.28 -6.77
N LEU A 43 28.90 -3.63 -6.91
CA LEU A 43 28.44 -4.90 -7.48
C LEU A 43 28.91 -5.08 -8.92
N GLU A 44 28.78 -4.05 -9.76
CA GLU A 44 29.26 -4.10 -11.14
C GLU A 44 30.77 -4.35 -11.22
N LYS A 45 31.56 -3.72 -10.33
CA LYS A 45 33.00 -3.96 -10.24
C LYS A 45 33.31 -5.40 -9.84
N CYS A 46 32.61 -5.96 -8.85
CA CYS A 46 32.76 -7.36 -8.44
C CYS A 46 32.41 -8.32 -9.57
N LEU A 47 31.30 -8.08 -10.28
CA LEU A 47 30.89 -8.89 -11.42
C LEU A 47 31.88 -8.82 -12.58
N LYS A 48 32.45 -7.65 -12.87
CA LYS A 48 33.52 -7.50 -13.86
C LYS A 48 34.75 -8.31 -13.45
N ARG A 49 35.18 -8.22 -12.20
CA ARG A 49 36.31 -9.02 -11.69
C ARG A 49 36.04 -10.53 -11.80
N ALA A 50 34.84 -10.97 -11.42
CA ALA A 50 34.45 -12.37 -11.53
C ALA A 50 34.47 -12.87 -12.98
N ARG A 51 33.92 -12.07 -13.91
CA ARG A 51 33.95 -12.37 -15.36
C ARG A 51 35.38 -12.42 -15.89
N ASP A 52 36.19 -11.42 -15.57
CA ASP A 52 37.57 -11.34 -16.06
C ASP A 52 38.40 -12.52 -15.53
N SER A 53 38.19 -12.92 -14.27
CA SER A 53 38.77 -14.14 -13.71
C SER A 53 38.26 -15.42 -14.39
N GLN A 54 36.97 -15.48 -14.76
CA GLN A 54 36.41 -16.64 -15.46
C GLN A 54 36.94 -16.78 -16.89
N LEU A 55 37.20 -15.67 -17.59
CA LEU A 55 37.76 -15.67 -18.95
C LEU A 55 39.16 -16.29 -19.00
N LEU A 56 39.96 -16.17 -17.93
CA LEU A 56 41.27 -16.86 -17.80
C LEU A 56 41.15 -18.39 -17.86
N ILE A 57 39.99 -18.95 -17.47
CA ILE A 57 39.75 -20.40 -17.45
C ILE A 57 39.19 -20.90 -18.80
N LEU A 58 38.47 -20.06 -19.55
CA LEU A 58 37.73 -20.48 -20.74
C LEU A 58 38.54 -20.40 -22.06
N PHE A 59 39.62 -19.62 -22.10
CA PHE A 59 40.35 -19.29 -23.34
C PHE A 59 41.22 -20.41 -23.93
N GLU A 60 41.23 -21.60 -23.34
CA GLU A 60 42.16 -22.68 -23.71
C GLU A 60 41.57 -23.77 -24.61
N GLU A 61 40.27 -23.78 -24.84
CA GLU A 61 39.64 -24.91 -25.55
C GLU A 61 39.85 -24.87 -27.09
N GLU A 62 40.27 -23.74 -27.67
CA GLU A 62 40.20 -23.54 -29.13
C GLU A 62 41.52 -23.49 -29.94
N ASP A 63 42.74 -23.43 -29.39
CA ASP A 63 43.93 -23.27 -30.24
C ASP A 63 45.08 -24.27 -30.00
N GLY A 64 45.53 -24.89 -31.10
CA GLY A 64 46.29 -26.14 -31.11
C GLY A 64 47.80 -25.99 -31.29
N VAL A 65 48.57 -26.19 -30.20
CA VAL A 65 49.91 -26.82 -30.14
C VAL A 65 50.07 -27.40 -28.72
N GLU A 66 50.57 -28.64 -28.59
CA GLU A 66 50.37 -29.48 -27.39
C GLU A 66 51.36 -29.23 -26.23
N GLU A 67 52.59 -28.77 -26.51
CA GLU A 67 53.65 -28.68 -25.49
C GLU A 67 53.70 -27.34 -24.74
N ASN A 68 53.30 -26.23 -25.38
CA ASN A 68 53.25 -24.89 -24.76
C ASN A 68 51.88 -24.55 -24.14
N ARG A 69 50.90 -25.46 -24.25
CA ARG A 69 49.55 -25.27 -23.69
C ARG A 69 49.56 -25.43 -22.19
N TYR A 70 50.09 -26.56 -21.69
CA TYR A 70 50.10 -26.88 -20.25
C TYR A 70 50.81 -25.83 -19.38
N THR A 71 51.92 -25.25 -19.88
CA THR A 71 52.65 -24.18 -19.19
C THR A 71 51.83 -22.90 -19.12
N ARG A 72 51.14 -22.55 -20.20
CA ARG A 72 50.23 -21.40 -20.29
C ARG A 72 48.98 -21.59 -19.41
N THR A 73 48.38 -22.78 -19.40
CA THR A 73 47.25 -23.13 -18.52
C THR A 73 47.62 -22.96 -17.06
N LEU A 74 48.79 -23.46 -16.67
CA LEU A 74 49.29 -23.37 -15.30
C LEU A 74 49.53 -21.92 -14.87
N GLU A 75 49.99 -21.08 -15.80
CA GLU A 75 50.16 -19.64 -15.57
C GLU A 75 48.81 -18.93 -15.40
N GLU A 76 47.84 -19.17 -16.28
CA GLU A 76 46.46 -18.66 -16.20
C GLU A 76 45.77 -19.09 -14.89
N LEU A 77 45.91 -20.36 -14.49
CA LEU A 77 45.39 -20.87 -13.20
C LEU A 77 46.09 -20.24 -11.99
N ARG A 78 47.40 -19.97 -12.06
CA ARG A 78 48.11 -19.22 -11.01
C ARG A 78 47.60 -17.78 -10.93
N ASN A 79 47.36 -17.13 -12.07
CA ASN A 79 46.82 -15.77 -12.14
C ASN A 79 45.39 -15.72 -11.60
N PHE A 80 44.54 -16.70 -11.93
CA PHE A 80 43.20 -16.86 -11.36
C PHE A 80 43.24 -17.03 -9.84
N LYS A 81 44.12 -17.92 -9.35
CA LYS A 81 44.29 -18.12 -7.90
C LYS A 81 44.80 -16.87 -7.19
N ALA A 82 45.67 -16.09 -7.85
CA ALA A 82 46.18 -14.83 -7.32
C ALA A 82 45.14 -13.70 -7.33
N ALA A 83 44.19 -13.72 -8.27
CA ALA A 83 43.11 -12.73 -8.38
C ALA A 83 42.14 -12.77 -7.17
N GLY A 84 42.07 -13.91 -6.47
CA GLY A 84 41.32 -14.04 -5.21
C GLY A 84 39.80 -13.94 -5.37
N ASP A 85 39.11 -13.59 -4.28
CA ASP A 85 37.64 -13.45 -4.30
C ASP A 85 37.22 -12.16 -5.03
N PRO A 86 36.34 -12.26 -6.05
CA PRO A 86 35.76 -11.08 -6.70
C PRO A 86 34.91 -10.21 -5.76
N PHE A 87 34.38 -10.77 -4.69
CA PHE A 87 33.62 -10.07 -3.65
C PHE A 87 34.49 -9.87 -2.41
N THR A 88 35.04 -8.68 -2.26
CA THR A 88 35.91 -8.32 -1.13
C THR A 88 35.11 -7.87 0.08
N GLU A 89 35.76 -7.80 1.24
CA GLU A 89 35.16 -7.27 2.48
C GLU A 89 34.49 -5.90 2.27
N ASP A 90 35.13 -5.01 1.52
CA ASP A 90 34.57 -3.68 1.18
C ASP A 90 33.19 -3.76 0.50
N PHE A 91 32.97 -4.76 -0.36
CA PHE A 91 31.65 -4.97 -0.99
C PHE A 91 30.62 -5.36 0.07
N PHE A 92 30.98 -6.28 0.97
CA PHE A 92 30.07 -6.72 2.02
C PHE A 92 29.76 -5.62 3.03
N GLN A 93 30.70 -4.73 3.32
CA GLN A 93 30.46 -3.54 4.15
C GLN A 93 29.43 -2.60 3.50
N ILE A 94 29.59 -2.30 2.20
CA ILE A 94 28.64 -1.46 1.46
C ILE A 94 27.26 -2.14 1.43
N PHE A 95 27.22 -3.43 1.13
CA PHE A 95 25.98 -4.22 1.10
C PHE A 95 25.26 -4.19 2.46
N GLN A 96 25.96 -4.45 3.56
CA GLN A 96 25.38 -4.42 4.90
C GLN A 96 24.85 -3.03 5.26
N SER A 97 25.57 -1.96 4.92
CA SER A 97 25.11 -0.58 5.16
C SER A 97 23.79 -0.31 4.45
N VAL A 98 23.74 -0.59 3.14
CA VAL A 98 22.53 -0.39 2.33
C VAL A 98 21.38 -1.24 2.87
N TYR A 99 21.64 -2.51 3.19
CA TYR A 99 20.64 -3.40 3.77
C TYR A 99 20.04 -2.83 5.06
N MET A 100 20.88 -2.36 6.00
CA MET A 100 20.41 -1.79 7.26
C MET A 100 19.62 -0.49 7.04
N GLN A 101 20.05 0.37 6.12
CA GLN A 101 19.34 1.61 5.80
C GLN A 101 17.96 1.35 5.20
N HIS A 102 17.84 0.38 4.28
CA HIS A 102 16.53 -0.02 3.72
C HIS A 102 15.61 -0.60 4.79
N MET A 103 16.14 -1.41 5.71
CA MET A 103 15.37 -1.98 6.82
C MET A 103 14.84 -0.88 7.77
N LEU A 104 15.67 0.08 8.14
CA LEU A 104 15.27 1.22 8.97
C LEU A 104 14.20 2.09 8.30
N MET A 105 14.36 2.34 7.00
CA MET A 105 13.38 3.11 6.23
C MET A 105 12.03 2.37 6.15
N LEU A 106 12.06 1.05 5.95
CA LEU A 106 10.86 0.22 5.93
C LEU A 106 10.13 0.27 7.28
N GLU A 107 10.85 0.18 8.40
CA GLU A 107 10.28 0.31 9.73
C GLU A 107 9.60 1.67 9.94
N LYS A 108 10.28 2.76 9.57
CA LYS A 108 9.71 4.13 9.62
C LYS A 108 8.43 4.25 8.79
N LEU A 109 8.41 3.68 7.58
CA LEU A 109 7.24 3.65 6.71
C LEU A 109 6.08 2.87 7.35
N GLN A 110 6.34 1.71 7.94
CA GLN A 110 5.34 0.89 8.63
C GLN A 110 4.72 1.63 9.81
N ILE A 111 5.55 2.28 10.64
CA ILE A 111 5.09 3.09 11.78
C ILE A 111 4.15 4.19 11.29
N ARG A 112 4.56 4.94 10.25
CA ARG A 112 3.77 6.03 9.67
C ARG A 112 2.45 5.52 9.08
N LYS A 113 2.48 4.43 8.31
CA LYS A 113 1.28 3.77 7.78
C LYS A 113 0.30 3.43 8.90
N SER A 114 0.78 2.84 9.99
CA SER A 114 -0.07 2.48 11.13
C SER A 114 -0.71 3.71 11.80
N LYS A 115 0.02 4.83 11.90
CA LYS A 115 -0.48 6.11 12.44
C LYS A 115 -1.58 6.68 11.54
N LEU A 116 -1.40 6.65 10.22
CA LEU A 116 -2.42 7.09 9.27
C LEU A 116 -3.67 6.19 9.32
N ASP A 117 -3.50 4.87 9.34
CA ASP A 117 -4.62 3.93 9.42
C ASP A 117 -5.45 4.14 10.70
N LYS A 118 -4.80 4.41 11.84
CA LYS A 118 -5.48 4.76 13.09
C LYS A 118 -6.26 6.07 12.98
N LYS A 119 -5.65 7.13 12.40
CA LYS A 119 -6.33 8.42 12.18
C LYS A 119 -7.54 8.27 11.24
N LEU A 120 -7.39 7.53 10.14
CA LEU A 120 -8.45 7.32 9.17
C LEU A 120 -9.63 6.54 9.78
N LYS A 121 -9.35 5.50 10.59
CA LYS A 121 -10.38 4.77 11.35
C LYS A 121 -11.11 5.69 12.33
N SER A 122 -10.40 6.55 13.05
CA SER A 122 -10.99 7.52 13.97
C SER A 122 -11.90 8.52 13.25
N VAL A 123 -11.44 9.11 12.14
CA VAL A 123 -12.24 10.04 11.33
C VAL A 123 -13.50 9.35 10.79
N HIS A 124 -13.38 8.11 10.34
CA HIS A 124 -14.53 7.34 9.87
C HIS A 124 -15.55 7.08 10.99
N ALA A 125 -15.08 6.73 12.19
CA ALA A 125 -15.94 6.56 13.36
C ALA A 125 -16.64 7.87 13.76
N TRP A 126 -15.91 8.99 13.79
CA TRP A 126 -16.47 10.29 14.12
C TRP A 126 -17.52 10.74 13.10
N ARG A 127 -17.28 10.49 11.81
CA ARG A 127 -18.26 10.77 10.73
C ARG A 127 -19.54 9.96 10.90
N LYS A 128 -19.45 8.69 11.31
CA LYS A 128 -20.64 7.87 11.60
C LYS A 128 -21.43 8.44 12.77
N LEU A 129 -20.75 8.81 13.85
CA LEU A 129 -21.39 9.38 15.03
C LEU A 129 -22.07 10.71 14.70
N SER A 130 -21.39 11.62 13.99
CA SER A 130 -21.95 12.90 13.58
C SER A 130 -23.15 12.73 12.64
N SER A 131 -23.10 11.75 11.74
CA SER A 131 -24.23 11.43 10.86
C SER A 131 -25.44 10.92 11.64
N VAL A 132 -25.25 10.05 12.64
CA VAL A 132 -26.36 9.56 13.48
C VAL A 132 -26.98 10.70 14.27
N ILE A 133 -26.15 11.56 14.88
CA ILE A 133 -26.64 12.73 15.62
C ILE A 133 -27.43 13.65 14.68
N PHE A 134 -26.90 13.96 13.50
CA PHE A 134 -27.59 14.82 12.53
C PHE A 134 -28.94 14.26 12.11
N VAL A 135 -29.01 12.96 11.77
CA VAL A 135 -30.26 12.28 11.39
C VAL A 135 -31.25 12.28 12.55
N ALA A 136 -30.80 12.00 13.78
CA ALA A 136 -31.66 11.99 14.97
C ALA A 136 -32.22 13.39 15.28
N THR A 137 -31.38 14.43 15.24
CA THR A 137 -31.81 15.82 15.44
C THR A 137 -32.80 16.24 14.36
N PHE A 138 -32.53 15.93 13.08
CA PHE A 138 -33.44 16.26 11.99
C PHE A 138 -34.80 15.56 12.14
N ALA A 139 -34.81 14.26 12.48
CA ALA A 139 -36.04 13.51 12.74
C ALA A 139 -36.82 14.10 13.91
N ALA A 140 -36.15 14.48 15.01
CA ALA A 140 -36.79 15.12 16.16
C ALA A 140 -37.45 16.45 15.78
N VAL A 141 -36.75 17.31 15.03
CA VAL A 141 -37.30 18.59 14.55
C VAL A 141 -38.54 18.37 13.68
N LEU A 142 -38.53 17.38 12.77
CA LEU A 142 -39.69 17.04 11.95
C LEU A 142 -40.88 16.60 12.81
N ILE A 143 -40.66 15.71 13.77
CA ILE A 143 -41.71 15.24 14.69
C ILE A 143 -42.29 16.41 15.49
N CYS A 144 -41.43 17.25 16.08
CA CYS A 144 -41.86 18.44 16.82
C CYS A 144 -42.64 19.42 15.93
N SER A 145 -42.22 19.62 14.68
CA SER A 145 -42.93 20.48 13.73
C SER A 145 -44.33 19.97 13.40
N VAL A 146 -44.50 18.66 13.21
CA VAL A 146 -45.82 18.05 12.95
C VAL A 146 -46.73 18.20 14.17
N VAL A 147 -46.21 17.96 15.38
CA VAL A 147 -46.97 18.13 16.63
C VAL A 147 -47.41 19.58 16.81
N ALA A 148 -46.50 20.54 16.63
CA ALA A 148 -46.81 21.97 16.75
C ALA A 148 -47.90 22.40 15.76
N ALA A 149 -47.81 21.97 14.49
CA ALA A 149 -48.82 22.26 13.47
C ALA A 149 -50.19 21.67 13.83
N ALA A 150 -50.23 20.43 14.35
CA ALA A 150 -51.47 19.79 14.79
C ALA A 150 -52.11 20.50 15.99
N MET A 151 -51.29 21.01 16.93
CA MET A 151 -51.79 21.79 18.07
C MET A 151 -52.35 23.16 17.65
N ALA A 152 -51.76 23.79 16.63
CA ALA A 152 -52.22 25.08 16.11
C ALA A 152 -53.51 24.98 15.25
N ALA A 153 -53.83 23.79 14.73
CA ALA A 153 -55.00 23.55 13.89
C ALA A 153 -55.82 22.34 14.40
N PRO A 154 -56.87 22.56 15.21
CA PRO A 154 -57.72 21.50 15.79
C PRO A 154 -58.25 20.43 14.81
N PRO A 155 -58.61 20.76 13.55
CA PRO A 155 -59.07 19.75 12.59
C PRO A 155 -58.00 18.72 12.20
N ILE A 156 -56.72 19.11 12.22
CA ILE A 156 -55.60 18.25 11.81
C ILE A 156 -55.26 17.26 12.92
N ALA A 157 -55.42 17.65 14.19
CA ALA A 157 -55.29 16.77 15.35
C ALA A 157 -56.32 15.64 15.33
N ALA A 158 -57.56 15.90 14.91
CA ALA A 158 -58.61 14.88 14.78
C ALA A 158 -58.27 13.86 13.69
N ALA A 159 -57.74 14.30 12.54
CA ALA A 159 -57.31 13.42 11.46
C ALA A 159 -56.10 12.55 11.85
N LEU A 160 -55.12 13.10 12.57
CA LEU A 160 -53.95 12.35 13.08
C LEU A 160 -54.33 11.37 14.20
N ALA A 161 -55.24 11.75 15.10
CA ALA A 161 -55.77 10.86 16.14
C ALA A 161 -56.47 9.65 15.50
N ALA A 162 -57.30 9.88 14.47
CA ALA A 162 -57.92 8.81 13.71
C ALA A 162 -56.89 7.89 13.02
N ALA A 163 -55.85 8.45 12.38
CA ALA A 163 -54.78 7.66 11.75
C ALA A 163 -53.92 6.88 12.76
N SER A 164 -53.73 7.39 13.97
CA SER A 164 -52.96 6.73 15.04
C SER A 164 -53.71 5.57 15.74
N SER A 165 -55.04 5.51 15.55
CA SER A 165 -55.90 4.43 16.01
C SER A 165 -55.85 3.17 15.12
N VAL A 166 -55.11 3.24 13.99
CA VAL A 166 -54.84 2.06 13.17
C VAL A 166 -54.00 1.06 14.00
N PRO A 167 -54.44 -0.20 14.17
CA PRO A 167 -53.81 -1.15 15.08
C PRO A 167 -52.30 -1.31 14.82
N ARG A 168 -51.48 -0.84 15.78
CA ARG A 168 -50.01 -0.95 15.80
C ARG A 168 -49.48 -2.38 15.72
N GLY A 169 -50.32 -3.39 15.94
CA GLY A 169 -49.98 -4.81 15.88
C GLY A 169 -49.71 -5.37 14.47
N SER A 170 -50.10 -4.64 13.41
CA SER A 170 -49.88 -5.09 12.02
C SER A 170 -48.56 -4.57 11.41
N MET A 171 -48.02 -3.46 11.93
CA MET A 171 -46.81 -2.82 11.37
C MET A 171 -45.57 -3.70 11.53
N GLY A 172 -45.45 -4.41 12.66
CA GLY A 172 -44.35 -5.35 12.90
C GLY A 172 -44.37 -6.54 11.94
N LYS A 173 -45.57 -7.06 11.62
CA LYS A 173 -45.74 -8.14 10.64
C LYS A 173 -45.45 -7.68 9.21
N TRP A 174 -45.77 -6.43 8.88
CA TRP A 174 -45.45 -5.84 7.58
C TRP A 174 -43.94 -5.62 7.41
N ILE A 175 -43.26 -5.08 8.42
CA ILE A 175 -41.79 -4.89 8.39
C ILE A 175 -41.07 -6.25 8.30
N ASP A 176 -41.49 -7.24 9.09
CA ASP A 176 -40.91 -8.60 9.03
C ASP A 176 -41.14 -9.25 7.66
N SER A 177 -42.33 -9.07 7.06
CA SER A 177 -42.63 -9.56 5.72
C SER A 177 -41.77 -8.89 4.64
N LEU A 178 -41.51 -7.58 4.74
CA LEU A 178 -40.65 -6.88 3.79
C LEU A 178 -39.20 -7.36 3.89
N PHE A 179 -38.68 -7.52 5.12
CA PHE A 179 -37.32 -8.02 5.34
C PHE A 179 -37.15 -9.45 4.83
N LYS A 180 -38.11 -10.35 5.09
CA LYS A 180 -38.10 -11.72 4.56
C LYS A 180 -38.14 -11.78 3.04
N ASN A 181 -38.93 -10.93 2.40
CA ASN A 181 -39.00 -10.86 0.94
C ASN A 181 -37.68 -10.34 0.34
N TYR A 182 -37.04 -9.38 0.99
CA TYR A 182 -35.74 -8.88 0.57
C TYR A 182 -34.64 -9.94 0.75
N GLU A 183 -34.62 -10.63 1.88
CA GLU A 183 -33.67 -11.70 2.16
C GLU A 183 -33.81 -12.86 1.17
N THR A 184 -35.03 -13.28 0.86
CA THR A 184 -35.29 -14.34 -0.14
C THR A 184 -34.90 -13.91 -1.55
N ALA A 185 -35.17 -12.67 -1.96
CA ALA A 185 -34.74 -12.14 -3.26
C ALA A 185 -33.21 -12.12 -3.40
N VAL A 186 -32.49 -11.67 -2.36
CA VAL A 186 -31.02 -11.65 -2.32
C VAL A 186 -30.45 -13.07 -2.33
N ARG A 187 -31.06 -14.01 -1.60
CA ARG A 187 -30.62 -15.42 -1.59
C ARG A 187 -30.82 -16.07 -2.96
N ALA A 188 -31.96 -15.82 -3.62
CA ALA A 188 -32.24 -16.30 -4.97
C ALA A 188 -31.32 -15.66 -6.04
N GLN A 189 -30.84 -14.43 -5.81
CA GLN A 189 -29.82 -13.81 -6.66
C GLN A 189 -28.44 -14.44 -6.43
N LYS A 190 -28.08 -14.72 -5.18
CA LYS A 190 -26.82 -15.40 -4.81
C LYS A 190 -26.75 -16.82 -5.37
N GLU A 191 -27.84 -17.59 -5.27
CA GLU A 191 -27.92 -18.94 -5.81
C GLU A 191 -27.86 -18.93 -7.35
N ARG A 192 -28.57 -18.02 -8.02
CA ARG A 192 -28.44 -17.86 -9.48
C ARG A 192 -27.02 -17.47 -9.94
N HIS A 193 -26.28 -16.75 -9.11
CA HIS A 193 -24.88 -16.40 -9.39
C HIS A 193 -23.91 -17.59 -9.21
N PHE A 194 -24.31 -18.61 -8.44
CA PHE A 194 -23.51 -19.81 -8.16
C PHE A 194 -23.71 -20.93 -9.21
N TYR A 195 -24.80 -20.90 -9.97
CA TYR A 195 -25.08 -21.83 -11.08
C TYR A 195 -24.63 -21.31 -12.47
N LEU A 196 -23.97 -20.15 -12.51
CA LEU A 196 -23.41 -19.55 -13.74
C LEU A 196 -21.86 -19.64 -13.81
N TYR A 197 -21.27 -20.46 -12.93
CA TYR A 197 -19.89 -20.96 -12.98
C TYR A 197 -19.93 -22.49 -12.84
#